data_AF-A0AA91KNX6-F1
#
_entry.id   AF-A0AA91KNX6-F1
#
_cell.length_a   1.000
_cell.length_b   1.000
_cell.length_c   1.000
_cell.angle_alpha   90.00
_cell.angle_beta   90.00
_cell.angle_gamma   90.00
#
_symmetry.space_group_name_H-M   'P 1'
#
loop_
_entity.id
_entity.type
_entity.pdbx_description
1 polymer ?
#
loop_
_entity_poly.entity_id
_entity_poly.type
_entity_poly.pdbx_seq_one_letter_code
_entity_poly.pdbx_strand_id
1 'polypeptide(L)'
;MEYTKQTLDRAMGELVTVSTGEWKTITEVAYTFGIGSRKFRTVLRKLDFLQLEYVGGDWRHRLAPWVTDQGWGKRLRRDQGDRSTPFDVVSPEAQGWIEERFPSVLAEMEAEVSPEVKAAVTALDDFRAARNEYRANLQDGKEMSVEEMVRWLSDFFPKLSQPEIATALNVSRQLVSRHQDQRSRSLKYALAKRGSKPGPIAAAALKVAFSRSA
;
A
#
# COMPACT_ATOMS: atom_id res chain seq x y z
N MET A 1 9.47 16.61 10.68
CA MET A 1 10.06 17.92 10.28
C MET A 1 9.45 19.00 11.17
N GLU A 2 10.28 19.76 11.90
CA GLU A 2 9.78 20.85 12.75
C GLU A 2 9.45 22.07 11.88
N TYR A 3 8.21 22.55 11.96
CA TYR A 3 7.79 23.73 11.21
C TYR A 3 7.74 24.93 12.14
N THR A 4 8.28 26.05 11.69
CA THR A 4 8.24 27.32 12.41
C THR A 4 7.36 28.32 11.67
N LYS A 5 6.74 29.24 12.41
CA LYS A 5 5.98 30.38 11.88
C LYS A 5 6.60 31.66 12.40
N GLN A 6 6.90 32.59 11.50
CA GLN A 6 7.30 33.94 11.88
C GLN A 6 6.05 34.79 12.11
N THR A 7 5.95 35.38 13.29
CA THR A 7 4.85 36.28 13.66
C THR A 7 5.44 37.61 14.10
N LEU A 8 4.89 38.72 13.60
CA LEU A 8 5.31 40.04 14.01
C LEU A 8 4.79 40.32 15.42
N ASP A 9 5.69 40.44 16.39
CA ASP A 9 5.36 40.92 17.71
C ASP A 9 5.14 42.44 17.63
N ARG A 10 3.88 42.87 17.78
CA ARG A 10 3.50 44.27 17.67
C ARG A 10 3.99 45.13 18.85
N ALA A 11 4.40 44.52 19.96
CA ALA A 11 4.93 45.25 21.11
C ALA A 11 6.42 45.58 20.94
N MET A 12 7.19 44.67 20.36
CA MET A 12 8.64 44.84 20.15
C MET A 12 9.01 45.26 18.72
N GLY A 13 8.10 45.12 17.76
CA GLY A 13 8.37 45.40 16.35
C GLY A 13 9.23 44.34 15.66
N GLU A 14 9.49 43.21 16.32
CA GLU A 14 10.37 42.14 15.84
C GLU A 14 9.58 40.94 15.31
N LEU A 15 10.18 40.22 14.35
CA LEU A 15 9.65 38.94 13.87
C LEU A 15 10.09 37.82 14.81
N VAL A 16 9.15 37.29 15.59
CA VAL A 16 9.40 36.17 16.48
C VAL A 16 9.11 34.86 15.75
N THR A 17 10.07 33.94 15.80
CA THR A 17 9.92 32.60 15.24
C THR A 17 9.32 31.68 16.31
N VAL A 18 8.09 31.21 16.09
CA VAL A 18 7.39 30.30 16.99
C VAL A 18 7.37 28.91 16.37
N SER A 19 7.78 27.88 17.13
CA SER A 19 7.65 26.49 16.70
C SER A 19 6.17 26.11 16.65
N THR A 20 5.73 25.54 15.52
CA THR A 20 4.39 24.99 15.33
C THR A 20 4.36 23.47 15.52
N GLY A 21 5.43 22.92 16.08
CA GLY A 21 5.62 21.50 16.33
C GLY A 21 6.02 20.69 15.10
N GLU A 22 6.04 19.37 15.27
CA GLU A 22 6.44 18.44 14.23
C GLU A 22 5.26 18.08 13.32
N TRP A 23 5.34 18.51 12.06
CA TRP A 23 4.39 18.04 11.06
C TRP A 23 4.94 16.78 10.41
N LYS A 24 4.04 15.83 10.22
CA LYS A 24 4.35 14.49 9.70
C LYS A 24 3.55 14.23 8.45
N THR A 25 4.15 13.51 7.51
CA THR A 25 3.42 12.94 6.38
C THR A 25 2.47 11.85 6.87
N ILE A 26 1.43 11.55 6.08
CA ILE A 26 0.49 10.44 6.39
C ILE A 26 1.22 9.11 6.61
N THR A 27 2.31 8.85 5.89
CA THR A 27 3.10 7.63 6.07
C THR A 27 3.85 7.63 7.40
N GLU A 28 4.45 8.74 7.80
CA GLU A 28 5.13 8.87 9.09
C GLU A 28 4.16 8.72 10.26
N VAL A 29 2.96 9.30 10.16
CA VAL A 29 1.90 9.08 11.15
C VAL A 29 1.48 7.61 11.19
N ALA A 30 1.32 6.94 10.05
CA ALA A 30 0.99 5.51 10.04
C ALA A 30 2.01 4.67 10.85
N TYR A 31 3.29 5.02 10.78
CA TYR A 31 4.34 4.36 11.56
C TYR A 31 4.22 4.58 13.06
N THR A 32 3.75 5.76 13.52
CA THR A 32 3.52 5.98 14.96
C THR A 32 2.39 5.11 15.51
N PHE A 33 1.42 4.74 14.67
CA PHE A 33 0.35 3.79 15.01
C PHE A 33 0.76 2.32 14.82
N GLY A 34 1.99 2.03 14.37
CA GLY A 34 2.46 0.67 14.12
C GLY A 34 1.73 -0.04 12.97
N ILE A 35 1.08 0.70 12.06
CA ILE A 35 0.26 0.10 11.01
C ILE A 35 0.79 0.43 9.62
N GLY A 36 0.51 -0.47 8.67
CA GLY A 36 0.86 -0.26 7.27
C GLY A 36 0.16 0.97 6.68
N SER A 37 0.90 1.75 5.88
CA SER A 37 0.41 3.00 5.30
C SER A 37 -0.82 2.84 4.39
N ARG A 38 -1.09 1.64 3.84
CA ARG A 38 -2.33 1.34 3.10
C ARG A 38 -3.54 1.24 4.03
N LYS A 39 -3.43 0.45 5.11
CA LYS A 39 -4.49 0.30 6.13
C LYS A 39 -4.80 1.66 6.75
N PHE A 40 -3.76 2.45 7.06
CA PHE A 40 -3.93 3.80 7.59
C PHE A 40 -4.71 4.73 6.65
N ARG A 41 -4.37 4.74 5.35
CA ARG A 41 -5.12 5.53 4.36
C ARG A 41 -6.58 5.07 4.23
N THR A 42 -6.87 3.77 4.40
CA THR A 42 -8.25 3.29 4.42
C THR A 42 -9.01 3.84 5.62
N VAL A 43 -8.42 3.82 6.82
CA VAL A 43 -9.02 4.40 8.02
C VAL A 43 -9.27 5.91 7.84
N LEU A 44 -8.27 6.65 7.36
CA LEU A 44 -8.42 8.09 7.15
C LEU A 44 -9.45 8.46 6.08
N ARG A 45 -9.72 7.56 5.11
CA ARG A 45 -10.85 7.75 4.18
C ARG A 45 -12.20 7.51 4.85
N LYS A 46 -12.33 6.52 5.76
CA LYS A 46 -13.56 6.32 6.54
C LYS A 46 -13.86 7.51 7.45
N LEU A 47 -12.83 8.22 7.88
CA LEU A 47 -12.93 9.46 8.66
C LEU A 47 -13.17 10.73 7.81
N ASP A 48 -13.34 10.59 6.50
CA ASP A 48 -13.38 11.71 5.54
C ASP A 48 -12.19 12.68 5.65
N PHE A 49 -11.08 12.23 6.25
CA PHE A 49 -9.85 13.00 6.43
C PHE A 49 -9.01 13.01 5.14
N LEU A 50 -9.13 11.95 4.34
CA LEU A 50 -8.53 11.84 3.01
C LEU A 50 -9.61 11.67 1.94
N GLN A 51 -9.39 12.31 0.79
CA GLN A 51 -10.17 12.15 -0.43
C GLN A 51 -9.31 11.66 -1.60
N LEU A 52 -9.95 11.08 -2.60
CA LEU A 52 -9.29 10.70 -3.86
C LEU A 52 -9.34 11.86 -4.84
N GLU A 53 -8.19 12.29 -5.32
CA GLU A 53 -8.07 13.33 -6.36
C GLU A 53 -7.28 12.81 -7.55
N TYR A 54 -7.69 13.21 -8.75
CA TYR A 54 -6.93 12.96 -9.97
C TYR A 54 -5.89 14.08 -10.17
N VAL A 55 -4.61 13.76 -9.96
CA VAL A 55 -3.51 14.74 -10.02
C VAL A 55 -2.37 14.19 -10.86
N GLY A 56 -2.02 14.90 -11.93
CA GLY A 56 -0.86 14.55 -12.76
C GLY A 56 -1.02 13.22 -13.50
N GLY A 57 -2.25 12.85 -13.88
CA GLY A 57 -2.53 11.60 -14.60
C GLY A 57 -2.74 10.37 -13.71
N ASP A 58 -2.76 10.52 -12.39
CA ASP A 58 -2.94 9.42 -11.45
C ASP A 58 -3.90 9.78 -10.31
N TRP A 59 -4.55 8.77 -9.72
CA TRP A 59 -5.43 8.91 -8.58
C TRP A 59 -4.61 8.87 -7.28
N ARG A 60 -4.76 9.90 -6.46
CA ARG A 60 -3.97 10.06 -5.23
C ARG A 60 -4.85 10.39 -4.05
N HIS A 61 -4.52 9.81 -2.90
CA HIS A 61 -5.10 10.21 -1.62
C HIS A 61 -4.52 11.55 -1.20
N ARG A 62 -5.40 12.53 -1.03
CA ARG A 62 -5.09 13.89 -0.58
C ARG A 62 -5.91 14.25 0.64
N LEU A 63 -5.39 15.12 1.51
CA LEU A 63 -6.16 15.68 2.64
C LEU A 63 -7.47 16.27 2.15
N ALA A 64 -8.59 16.05 2.84
CA ALA A 64 -9.85 16.70 2.48
C ALA A 64 -9.77 18.24 2.68
N PRO A 65 -10.56 19.05 1.96
CA PRO A 65 -10.50 20.51 2.04
C PRO A 65 -10.72 21.03 3.46
N TRP A 66 -11.66 20.45 4.20
CA TRP A 66 -11.95 20.86 5.58
C TRP A 66 -10.72 20.72 6.50
N VAL A 67 -9.86 19.72 6.27
CA VAL A 67 -8.61 19.53 7.02
C VAL A 67 -7.63 20.66 6.74
N THR A 68 -7.53 21.09 5.47
CA THR A 68 -6.66 22.21 5.11
C THR A 68 -7.22 23.55 5.58
N ASP A 69 -8.54 23.73 5.50
CA ASP A 69 -9.22 24.97 5.88
C ASP A 69 -9.15 25.21 7.39
N GLN A 70 -9.16 24.14 8.18
CA GLN A 70 -8.96 24.18 9.63
C GLN A 70 -7.49 24.43 10.03
N GLY A 71 -6.56 24.45 9.08
CA GLY A 71 -5.12 24.60 9.35
C GLY A 71 -4.45 23.33 9.88
N TRP A 72 -5.15 22.20 9.80
CA TRP A 72 -4.70 20.90 10.32
C TRP A 72 -3.77 20.14 9.37
N GLY A 73 -3.71 20.56 8.11
CA GLY A 73 -2.82 19.94 7.15
C GLY A 73 -2.40 20.89 6.03
N LYS A 74 -1.29 20.54 5.39
CA LYS A 74 -0.77 21.24 4.20
C LYS A 74 -0.67 20.26 3.05
N ARG A 75 -1.21 20.68 1.92
CA ARG A 75 -1.08 20.00 0.64
C ARG A 75 0.15 20.54 -0.07
N LEU A 76 1.20 19.74 -0.17
CA LEU A 76 2.48 20.17 -0.74
C LEU A 76 2.71 19.57 -2.14
N ARG A 77 3.49 20.29 -2.93
CA ARG A 77 4.07 19.82 -4.19
C ARG A 77 5.58 19.98 -4.07
N ARG A 78 6.35 19.07 -4.67
CA ARG A 78 7.80 19.23 -4.74
C ARG A 78 8.12 20.14 -5.92
N ASP A 79 8.78 21.26 -5.73
CA ASP A 79 9.16 22.13 -6.84
C ASP A 79 10.38 21.59 -7.63
N GLN A 80 10.34 20.32 -8.03
CA GLN A 80 11.37 19.65 -8.84
C GLN A 80 10.76 19.12 -10.15
N GLY A 81 10.56 20.03 -11.11
CA GLY A 81 10.30 19.74 -12.52
C GLY A 81 9.02 18.94 -12.82
N ASP A 82 8.97 18.37 -14.04
CA ASP A 82 7.82 17.65 -14.63
C ASP A 82 7.31 16.43 -13.84
N ARG A 83 8.00 16.00 -12.78
CA ARG A 83 7.65 14.82 -11.97
C ARG A 83 7.52 15.09 -10.48
N SER A 84 7.11 16.31 -10.11
CA SER A 84 6.68 16.60 -8.74
C SER A 84 5.55 15.66 -8.30
N THR A 85 5.87 14.74 -7.39
CA THR A 85 4.87 13.93 -6.71
C THR A 85 4.29 14.74 -5.54
N PRO A 86 2.99 15.11 -5.58
CA PRO A 86 2.36 15.80 -4.46
C PRO A 86 2.33 14.90 -3.23
N PHE A 87 2.50 15.51 -2.06
CA PHE A 87 2.45 14.83 -0.77
C PHE A 87 1.83 15.77 0.26
N ASP A 88 1.25 15.18 1.29
CA ASP A 88 0.54 15.95 2.31
C ASP A 88 1.14 15.70 3.70
N VAL A 89 1.07 16.73 4.53
CA VAL A 89 1.55 16.73 5.90
C VAL A 89 0.46 17.21 6.85
N VAL A 90 0.45 16.69 8.07
CA VAL A 90 -0.53 16.99 9.12
C VAL A 90 0.15 17.59 10.34
N SER A 91 -0.53 18.55 10.97
CA SER A 91 -0.07 19.23 12.18
C SER A 91 -0.11 18.30 13.41
N PRO A 92 0.53 18.66 14.53
CA PRO A 92 0.39 17.93 15.79
C PRO A 92 -1.06 17.83 16.28
N GLU A 93 -1.86 18.89 16.09
CA GLU A 93 -3.28 18.91 16.47
C GLU A 93 -4.08 17.88 15.68
N ALA A 94 -3.86 17.82 14.36
CA ALA A 94 -4.46 16.81 13.50
C ALA A 94 -4.03 15.38 13.87
N GLN A 95 -2.77 15.20 14.28
CA GLN A 95 -2.28 13.91 14.78
C GLN A 95 -3.06 13.47 16.03
N GLY A 96 -3.28 14.38 17.00
CA GLY A 96 -4.09 14.11 18.18
C GLY A 96 -5.56 13.80 17.86
N TRP A 97 -6.15 14.54 16.91
CA TRP A 97 -7.52 14.27 16.46
C TRP A 97 -7.67 12.89 15.81
N ILE A 98 -6.67 12.49 15.01
CA ILE A 98 -6.62 11.15 14.42
C ILE A 98 -6.47 10.11 15.52
N GLU A 99 -5.56 10.31 16.47
CA GLU A 99 -5.29 9.38 17.57
C GLU A 99 -6.54 9.08 18.41
N GLU A 100 -7.34 10.10 18.71
CA GLU A 100 -8.59 9.96 19.45
C GLU A 100 -9.61 9.06 18.74
N ARG A 101 -9.76 9.21 17.41
CA ARG A 101 -10.81 8.53 16.64
C ARG A 101 -10.37 7.21 16.04
N PHE A 102 -9.07 7.05 15.83
CA PHE A 102 -8.48 5.92 15.13
C PHE A 102 -8.91 4.55 15.71
N PRO A 103 -8.89 4.31 17.04
CA PRO A 103 -9.26 3.00 17.59
C PRO A 103 -10.69 2.58 17.27
N SER A 104 -11.64 3.53 17.30
CA SER A 104 -13.06 3.26 17.04
C SER A 104 -13.29 2.79 15.61
N VAL A 105 -12.77 3.53 14.63
CA VAL A 105 -12.91 3.20 13.20
C VAL A 105 -12.17 1.92 12.85
N LEU A 106 -11.02 1.68 13.49
CA LEU A 106 -10.29 0.43 13.31
C LEU A 106 -11.10 -0.77 13.81
N ALA A 107 -11.70 -0.66 15.00
CA ALA A 107 -12.54 -1.72 15.57
C ALA A 107 -13.77 -1.99 14.71
N GLU A 108 -14.43 -0.96 14.19
CA GLU A 108 -15.54 -1.09 13.23
C GLU A 108 -15.11 -1.82 11.96
N MET A 109 -13.98 -1.40 11.37
CA MET A 109 -13.43 -2.08 10.19
C MET A 109 -13.13 -3.55 10.46
N GLU A 110 -12.56 -3.88 11.62
CA GLU A 110 -12.21 -5.25 11.98
C GLU A 110 -13.43 -6.11 12.33
N ALA A 111 -14.52 -5.50 12.80
CA ALA A 111 -15.80 -6.16 13.03
C ALA A 111 -16.51 -6.52 11.70
N GLU A 112 -16.37 -5.71 10.66
CA GLU A 112 -16.93 -5.96 9.32
C GLU A 112 -16.24 -7.12 8.57
N VAL A 113 -15.01 -7.49 8.95
CA VAL A 113 -14.24 -8.54 8.25
C VAL A 113 -14.72 -9.93 8.65
N SER A 114 -15.07 -10.75 7.65
CA SER A 114 -15.48 -12.13 7.85
C SER A 114 -14.37 -13.00 8.48
N PRO A 115 -14.71 -14.04 9.26
CA PRO A 115 -13.73 -14.97 9.83
C PRO A 115 -12.83 -15.61 8.77
N GLU A 116 -13.37 -15.92 7.59
CA GLU A 116 -12.62 -16.49 6.47
C GLU A 116 -11.54 -15.54 5.95
N VAL A 117 -11.86 -14.25 5.84
CA VAL A 117 -10.87 -13.23 5.45
C VAL A 117 -9.81 -13.07 6.53
N LYS A 118 -10.19 -13.08 7.81
CA LYS A 118 -9.22 -13.01 8.93
C LYS A 118 -8.24 -14.18 8.88
N ALA A 119 -8.75 -15.40 8.71
CA ALA A 119 -7.91 -16.60 8.58
C ALA A 119 -6.96 -16.51 7.37
N ALA A 120 -7.45 -15.99 6.24
CA ALA A 120 -6.63 -15.82 5.05
C ALA A 120 -5.52 -14.77 5.21
N VAL A 121 -5.80 -13.66 5.92
CA VAL A 121 -4.79 -12.64 6.24
C VAL A 121 -3.71 -13.23 7.15
N THR A 122 -4.09 -13.92 8.22
CA THR A 122 -3.12 -14.57 9.12
C THR A 122 -2.23 -15.56 8.36
N ALA A 123 -2.83 -16.45 7.57
CA ALA A 123 -2.06 -17.42 6.80
C ALA A 123 -1.15 -16.76 5.74
N LEU A 124 -1.59 -15.66 5.13
CA LEU A 124 -0.78 -14.88 4.19
C LEU A 124 0.39 -14.20 4.90
N ASP A 125 0.17 -13.63 6.09
CA ASP A 125 1.22 -12.94 6.85
C ASP A 125 2.30 -13.91 7.31
N ASP A 126 1.92 -15.10 7.79
CA ASP A 126 2.87 -16.17 8.14
C ASP A 126 3.70 -16.59 6.92
N PHE A 127 3.04 -16.84 5.78
CA PHE A 127 3.72 -17.19 4.54
C PHE A 127 4.65 -16.07 4.05
N ARG A 128 4.18 -14.82 4.14
CA ARG A 128 4.94 -13.64 3.72
C ARG A 128 6.17 -13.45 4.60
N ALA A 129 6.07 -13.63 5.91
CA ALA A 129 7.20 -13.54 6.82
C ALA A 129 8.29 -14.55 6.44
N ALA A 130 7.92 -15.84 6.32
CA ALA A 130 8.86 -16.90 5.92
C ALA A 130 9.47 -16.66 4.54
N ARG A 131 8.66 -16.23 3.55
CA ARG A 131 9.13 -15.94 2.20
C ARG A 131 10.07 -14.73 2.16
N ASN A 132 9.75 -13.67 2.89
CA ASN A 132 10.57 -12.46 2.95
C ASN A 132 11.90 -12.72 3.63
N GLU A 133 11.92 -13.51 4.72
CA GLU A 133 13.15 -13.95 5.37
C GLU A 133 14.05 -14.73 4.40
N TYR A 134 13.48 -15.70 3.68
CA TYR A 134 14.22 -16.44 2.65
C TYR A 134 14.78 -15.49 1.57
N ARG A 135 13.98 -14.53 1.11
CA ARG A 135 14.38 -13.58 0.05
C ARG A 135 15.37 -12.54 0.49
N ALA A 136 15.43 -12.19 1.78
CA ALA A 136 16.44 -11.27 2.30
C ALA A 136 17.87 -11.77 2.04
N ASN A 137 18.04 -13.09 1.87
CA ASN A 137 19.31 -13.73 1.55
C ASN A 137 19.57 -13.85 0.03
N LEU A 138 18.64 -13.43 -0.82
CA LEU A 138 18.80 -13.43 -2.29
C LEU A 138 19.32 -12.08 -2.79
N GLN A 139 20.00 -12.11 -3.93
CA GLN A 139 20.58 -10.91 -4.56
C GLN A 139 19.53 -9.84 -4.91
N ASP A 140 18.27 -10.24 -5.12
CA ASP A 140 17.18 -9.33 -5.45
C ASP A 140 16.31 -8.93 -4.26
N GLY A 141 16.46 -9.52 -3.07
CA GLY A 141 16.02 -9.01 -1.75
C GLY A 141 14.57 -8.57 -1.60
N LYS A 142 13.71 -8.82 -2.59
CA LYS A 142 12.43 -8.14 -2.74
C LYS A 142 11.36 -8.77 -1.86
N GLU A 143 10.70 -7.92 -1.08
CA GLU A 143 9.47 -8.33 -0.40
C GLU A 143 8.43 -8.85 -1.39
N MET A 144 7.58 -9.74 -0.90
CA MET A 144 6.42 -10.23 -1.64
C MET A 144 5.59 -9.06 -2.17
N SER A 145 5.37 -9.04 -3.48
CA SER A 145 4.58 -7.99 -4.14
C SER A 145 3.07 -8.21 -3.96
N VAL A 146 2.27 -7.16 -4.18
CA VAL A 146 0.79 -7.26 -4.17
C VAL A 146 0.30 -8.29 -5.19
N GLU A 147 0.93 -8.38 -6.36
CA GLU A 147 0.60 -9.38 -7.37
C GLU A 147 0.77 -10.80 -6.82
N GLU A 148 1.90 -11.07 -6.14
CA GLU A 148 2.16 -12.36 -5.52
C GLU A 148 1.15 -12.67 -4.41
N MET A 149 0.79 -11.68 -3.59
CA MET A 149 -0.22 -11.83 -2.53
C MET A 149 -1.58 -12.19 -3.10
N VAL A 150 -2.03 -11.50 -4.16
CA VAL A 150 -3.30 -11.80 -4.84
C VAL A 150 -3.30 -13.22 -5.40
N ARG A 151 -2.19 -13.63 -6.04
CA ARG A 151 -2.07 -14.99 -6.59
C ARG A 151 -2.12 -16.05 -5.50
N TRP A 152 -1.36 -15.85 -4.44
CA TRP A 152 -1.33 -16.78 -3.30
C TRP A 152 -2.72 -16.92 -2.67
N LEU A 153 -3.42 -15.82 -2.38
CA LEU A 153 -4.79 -15.87 -1.86
C LEU A 153 -5.75 -16.58 -2.81
N SER A 154 -5.61 -16.35 -4.12
CA SER A 154 -6.44 -17.04 -5.12
C SER A 154 -6.17 -18.54 -5.22
N ASP A 155 -4.96 -18.98 -4.88
CA ASP A 155 -4.54 -20.40 -4.93
C ASP A 155 -4.94 -21.15 -3.65
N PHE A 156 -4.72 -20.55 -2.48
CA PHE A 156 -4.90 -21.19 -1.17
C PHE A 156 -6.28 -20.92 -0.54
N PHE A 157 -6.95 -19.84 -0.94
CA PHE A 157 -8.29 -19.47 -0.46
C PHE A 157 -9.25 -19.24 -1.64
N PRO A 158 -9.51 -20.27 -2.47
CA PRO A 158 -10.27 -20.14 -3.73
C PRO A 158 -11.74 -19.75 -3.53
N LYS A 159 -12.25 -19.85 -2.30
CA LYS A 159 -13.61 -19.44 -1.95
C LYS A 159 -13.74 -17.93 -1.72
N LEU A 160 -12.62 -17.21 -1.52
CA LEU A 160 -12.67 -15.76 -1.34
C LEU A 160 -13.00 -15.08 -2.66
N SER A 161 -13.98 -14.19 -2.60
CA SER A 161 -14.37 -13.30 -3.68
C SER A 161 -13.34 -12.19 -3.89
N GLN A 162 -13.38 -11.53 -5.05
CA GLN A 162 -12.50 -10.37 -5.31
C GLN A 162 -12.64 -9.23 -4.29
N PRO A 163 -13.86 -8.85 -3.84
CA PRO A 163 -14.03 -7.88 -2.77
C PRO A 163 -13.34 -8.32 -1.47
N GLU A 164 -13.45 -9.58 -1.09
CA GLU A 164 -12.82 -10.11 0.13
C GLU A 164 -11.29 -10.07 0.05
N ILE A 165 -10.71 -10.47 -1.09
CA ILE A 165 -9.26 -10.35 -1.33
C ILE A 165 -8.82 -8.87 -1.31
N ALA A 166 -9.63 -7.97 -1.87
CA ALA A 166 -9.34 -6.54 -1.87
C ALA A 166 -9.32 -5.97 -0.44
N THR A 167 -10.28 -6.38 0.39
CA THR A 167 -10.34 -6.06 1.83
C THR A 167 -9.13 -6.62 2.56
N ALA A 168 -8.80 -7.90 2.36
CA ALA A 168 -7.65 -8.56 2.99
C ALA A 168 -6.34 -7.80 2.76
N LEU A 169 -6.12 -7.32 1.52
CA LEU A 169 -4.88 -6.66 1.12
C LEU A 169 -4.90 -5.13 1.26
N ASN A 170 -6.03 -4.53 1.63
CA ASN A 170 -6.26 -3.07 1.62
C ASN A 170 -5.96 -2.45 0.24
N VAL A 171 -6.45 -3.07 -0.83
CA VAL A 171 -6.27 -2.61 -2.23
C VAL A 171 -7.62 -2.47 -2.95
N SER A 172 -7.61 -1.94 -4.18
CA SER A 172 -8.84 -1.85 -4.97
C SER A 172 -9.22 -3.20 -5.57
N ARG A 173 -10.52 -3.45 -5.72
CA ARG A 173 -11.05 -4.64 -6.42
C ARG A 173 -10.53 -4.73 -7.86
N GLN A 174 -10.37 -3.59 -8.54
CA GLN A 174 -9.86 -3.53 -9.90
C GLN A 174 -8.41 -4.05 -9.98
N LEU A 175 -7.58 -3.75 -8.98
CA LEU A 175 -6.22 -4.26 -8.91
C LEU A 175 -6.20 -5.77 -8.71
N VAL A 176 -7.06 -6.30 -7.83
CA VAL A 176 -7.24 -7.74 -7.64
C VAL A 176 -7.65 -8.41 -8.95
N SER A 177 -8.67 -7.88 -9.62
CA SER A 177 -9.15 -8.41 -10.90
C SER A 177 -8.04 -8.45 -11.94
N ARG A 178 -7.28 -7.36 -12.09
CA ARG A 178 -6.15 -7.29 -13.02
C ARG A 178 -5.11 -8.39 -12.77
N HIS A 179 -4.73 -8.63 -11.52
CA HIS A 179 -3.74 -9.66 -11.19
C HIS A 179 -4.28 -11.09 -11.35
N GLN A 180 -5.57 -11.31 -11.06
CA GLN A 180 -6.23 -12.59 -11.34
C GLN A 180 -6.34 -12.87 -12.84
N ASP A 181 -6.61 -11.86 -13.66
CA ASP A 181 -6.64 -11.99 -15.12
C ASP A 181 -5.24 -12.33 -15.68
N GLN A 182 -4.21 -11.64 -15.19
CA GLN A 182 -2.82 -11.96 -15.53
C GLN A 182 -2.47 -13.40 -15.15
N ARG A 183 -2.84 -13.85 -13.96
CA ARG A 183 -2.64 -15.25 -13.52
C ARG A 183 -3.35 -16.22 -14.46
N SER A 184 -4.62 -15.99 -14.76
CA SER A 184 -5.42 -16.83 -15.65
C SER A 184 -4.80 -16.95 -17.04
N ARG A 185 -4.28 -15.85 -17.60
CA ARG A 185 -3.55 -15.85 -18.89
C ARG A 185 -2.26 -16.66 -18.80
N SER A 186 -1.46 -16.45 -17.76
CA SER A 186 -0.21 -17.19 -17.55
C SER A 186 -0.43 -18.69 -17.40
N LEU A 187 -1.48 -19.10 -16.67
CA LEU A 187 -1.86 -20.51 -16.52
C LEU A 187 -2.33 -21.12 -17.84
N LYS A 188 -3.20 -20.44 -18.59
CA LYS A 188 -3.64 -20.88 -19.93
C LYS A 188 -2.46 -21.06 -20.86
N TYR A 189 -1.52 -20.10 -20.88
CA TYR A 189 -0.30 -20.18 -21.68
C TYR A 189 0.59 -21.35 -21.26
N ALA A 190 0.81 -21.56 -19.95
CA ALA A 190 1.61 -22.66 -19.44
C ALA A 190 0.98 -24.03 -19.76
N LEU A 191 -0.35 -24.18 -19.65
CA LEU A 191 -1.07 -25.40 -20.02
C LEU A 191 -0.95 -25.68 -21.52
N ALA A 192 -1.14 -24.67 -22.37
CA ALA A 192 -0.93 -24.80 -23.81
C ALA A 192 0.51 -25.23 -24.15
N LYS A 193 1.50 -24.73 -23.40
CA LYS A 193 2.91 -25.11 -23.56
C LYS A 193 3.23 -26.50 -23.04
N ARG A 194 2.63 -26.96 -21.94
CA ARG A 194 2.81 -28.31 -21.39
C ARG A 194 2.29 -29.41 -22.35
N GLY A 195 1.30 -29.08 -23.18
CA GLY A 195 0.82 -29.97 -24.27
C GLY A 195 1.56 -29.81 -25.60
N SER A 196 2.47 -28.83 -25.73
CA SER A 196 3.20 -28.57 -26.98
C SER A 196 4.53 -29.33 -27.00
N LYS A 197 4.89 -29.91 -28.16
CA LYS A 197 6.24 -30.47 -28.35
C LYS A 197 7.27 -29.36 -28.10
N PRO A 198 8.36 -29.62 -27.35
CA PRO A 198 9.39 -28.61 -27.13
C PRO A 198 9.89 -28.11 -28.48
N GLY A 199 10.04 -26.79 -28.62
CA GLY A 199 10.63 -26.19 -29.83
C GLY A 199 12.03 -26.77 -30.09
N PRO A 200 12.57 -26.64 -31.32
CA PRO A 200 13.77 -27.35 -31.75
C PRO A 200 14.98 -27.16 -30.82
N ILE A 201 15.13 -25.99 -30.21
CA ILE A 201 16.18 -25.68 -29.23
C ILE A 201 15.99 -26.44 -27.91
N ALA A 202 14.76 -26.46 -27.36
CA ALA A 202 14.46 -27.18 -26.13
C ALA A 202 14.48 -28.71 -26.34
N ALA A 203 14.07 -29.18 -27.53
CA ALA A 203 14.18 -30.59 -27.91
C ALA A 203 15.63 -31.04 -28.06
N ALA A 204 16.50 -30.20 -28.62
CA ALA A 204 17.94 -30.46 -28.68
C ALA A 204 18.58 -30.48 -27.29
N ALA A 205 18.22 -29.53 -26.41
CA ALA A 205 18.71 -29.50 -25.03
C ALA A 205 18.28 -30.73 -24.21
N LEU A 206 17.03 -31.18 -24.36
CA LEU A 206 16.53 -32.40 -23.72
C LEU A 206 17.27 -33.65 -24.23
N LYS A 207 17.53 -33.76 -25.54
CA LYS A 207 18.32 -34.87 -26.09
C LYS A 207 19.73 -34.94 -25.51
N VAL A 208 20.40 -33.79 -25.34
CA VAL A 208 21.75 -33.71 -24.74
C VAL A 208 21.72 -34.06 -23.25
N ALA A 209 20.67 -33.68 -22.52
CA ALA A 209 20.51 -33.99 -21.10
C ALA A 209 20.29 -35.50 -20.86
N PHE A 210 19.51 -36.17 -21.72
CA PHE A 210 19.22 -37.60 -21.59
C PHE A 210 20.28 -38.52 -22.24
N SER A 211 21.17 -38.00 -23.09
CA SER A 211 22.30 -38.76 -23.66
C SER A 211 23.55 -38.76 -22.78
N ARG A 212 23.55 -38.05 -21.65
CA ARG A 212 24.67 -38.00 -20.68
C ARG A 212 24.44 -38.91 -19.46
N SER A 213 23.35 -39.68 -19.45
CA SER A 213 22.98 -40.59 -18.36
C SER A 213 22.86 -42.04 -18.79
N ALA A 214 23.39 -42.38 -19.98
CA ALA A 214 23.59 -43.75 -20.47
C ALA A 214 25.09 -43.95 -20.72
#